data_AF-A0A813W5A7-F1
#
_entry.id   AF-A0A813W5A7-F1
#
_cell.length_a   1.000
_cell.length_b   1.000
_cell.length_c   1.000
_cell.angle_alpha   90.00
_cell.angle_beta   90.00
_cell.angle_gamma   90.00
#
_symmetry.space_group_name_H-M   'P 1'
#
loop_
_entity.id
_entity.type
_entity.pdbx_description
1 polymer ?
#
loop_
_entity_poly.entity_id
_entity_poly.type
_entity_poly.pdbx_seq_one_letter_code
_entity_poly.pdbx_strand_id
1 'polypeptide(L)'
;MLLFFIPQIINFLPSIPQLFHFIPCPRHRLPRLNVDLNKLNASEIEFKKKDLKPLGRLMLQFFSAIKFIRYREYKMNDNEIMIVTTNFTIINTILCWTGPLYERTLTKILIFIQIVF
;
A
#
# COMPACT_ATOMS: atom_id res chain seq x y z
N MET A 1 0.14 26.45 -9.91
CA MET A 1 0.06 25.19 -10.68
C MET A 1 0.38 23.97 -9.82
N LEU A 2 1.51 23.92 -9.11
CA LEU A 2 1.88 22.77 -8.24
C LEU A 2 0.91 22.48 -7.08
N LEU A 3 0.23 23.50 -6.53
CA LEU A 3 -0.75 23.29 -5.44
C LEU A 3 -1.91 22.36 -5.84
N PHE A 4 -2.38 22.40 -7.10
CA PHE A 4 -3.46 21.50 -7.54
C PHE A 4 -3.02 20.04 -7.70
N PHE A 5 -1.72 19.76 -7.58
CA PHE A 5 -1.15 18.42 -7.61
C PHE A 5 -0.86 17.84 -6.23
N ILE A 6 -1.29 18.51 -5.15
CA ILE A 6 -1.08 18.04 -3.77
C ILE A 6 -1.57 16.59 -3.59
N PRO A 7 -2.77 16.18 -4.04
CA PRO A 7 -3.22 14.79 -3.92
C PRO A 7 -2.32 13.80 -4.67
N GLN A 8 -1.83 14.18 -5.85
CA GLN A 8 -0.89 13.38 -6.64
C GLN A 8 0.44 13.23 -5.90
N ILE A 9 0.92 14.29 -5.25
CA ILE A 9 2.13 14.28 -4.41
C ILE A 9 1.92 13.37 -3.20
N ILE A 10 0.77 13.45 -2.53
CA ILE A 10 0.43 12.59 -1.37
C ILE A 10 0.33 11.12 -1.78
N ASN A 11 -0.09 10.79 -3.00
CA ASN A 11 -0.04 9.40 -3.49
C ASN A 11 1.39 8.98 -3.90
N PHE A 12 2.19 9.91 -4.42
CA PHE A 12 3.54 9.65 -4.90
C PHE A 12 4.55 9.42 -3.77
N LEU A 13 4.55 10.27 -2.73
CA LEU A 13 5.52 10.19 -1.64
C LEU A 13 5.57 8.81 -0.96
N PRO A 14 4.42 8.21 -0.58
CA PRO A 14 4.40 6.88 -0.01
C PRO A 14 4.83 5.80 -1.00
N SER A 15 4.68 6.01 -2.32
CA SER A 15 5.14 5.08 -3.36
C SER A 15 6.65 5.07 -3.56
N ILE A 16 7.39 6.10 -3.11
CA ILE A 16 8.85 6.24 -3.26
C ILE A 16 9.64 4.99 -2.85
N PRO A 17 9.42 4.37 -1.67
CA PRO A 17 10.12 3.15 -1.26
C PRO A 17 10.02 2.02 -2.29
N GLN A 18 8.84 1.87 -2.92
CA GLN A 18 8.61 0.87 -3.95
C GLN A 18 9.25 1.30 -5.30
N LEU A 19 9.10 2.57 -5.69
CA LEU A 19 9.66 3.08 -6.95
C LEU A 19 11.19 3.00 -7.01
N PHE A 20 11.88 3.28 -5.91
CA PHE A 20 13.33 3.15 -5.80
C PHE A 20 13.79 1.73 -5.43
N HIS A 21 12.88 0.76 -5.42
CA HIS A 21 13.17 -0.65 -5.15
C HIS A 21 13.84 -0.90 -3.78
N PHE A 22 13.59 -0.05 -2.79
CA PHE A 22 13.94 -0.33 -1.40
C PHE A 22 13.03 -1.41 -0.80
N ILE A 23 11.81 -1.48 -1.30
CA ILE A 23 10.81 -2.51 -1.06
C ILE A 23 10.44 -3.08 -2.43
N PRO A 24 10.27 -4.42 -2.57
CA PRO A 24 9.89 -5.01 -3.85
C PRO A 24 8.61 -4.37 -4.40
N CYS A 25 8.68 -3.94 -5.65
CA CYS A 25 7.61 -3.25 -6.36
C CYS A 25 6.94 -4.21 -7.33
N PRO A 26 5.67 -4.57 -7.13
CA PRO A 26 4.96 -5.45 -8.05
C PRO A 26 4.60 -4.67 -9.32
N ARG A 27 4.50 -5.39 -10.45
CA ARG A 27 4.12 -4.78 -11.74
C ARG A 27 2.75 -4.08 -11.69
N HIS A 28 1.80 -4.62 -10.92
CA HIS A 28 0.49 -4.01 -10.70
C HIS A 28 0.29 -3.68 -9.21
N ARG A 29 -0.02 -2.42 -8.91
CA ARG A 29 -0.24 -1.89 -7.55
C ARG A 29 -1.72 -1.58 -7.26
N LEU A 30 -2.61 -1.95 -8.18
CA LEU A 30 -4.05 -1.75 -8.07
C LEU A 30 -4.66 -2.72 -7.05
N PRO A 31 -5.71 -2.30 -6.33
CA PRO A 31 -6.44 -3.17 -5.41
C PRO A 31 -7.06 -4.36 -6.16
N ARG A 32 -7.19 -5.49 -5.47
CA ARG A 32 -7.73 -6.73 -6.05
C ARG A 32 -9.23 -6.77 -5.87
N LEU A 33 -9.96 -7.00 -6.95
CA LEU A 33 -11.40 -7.25 -6.89
C LEU A 33 -11.65 -8.64 -6.27
N ASN A 34 -12.44 -8.67 -5.20
CA ASN A 34 -13.04 -9.90 -4.71
C ASN A 34 -14.41 -10.04 -5.39
N VAL A 35 -14.53 -11.06 -6.24
CA VAL A 35 -15.72 -11.31 -7.07
C VAL A 35 -16.92 -11.71 -6.21
N ASP A 36 -16.70 -12.45 -5.13
CA ASP A 36 -17.76 -12.96 -4.25
C ASP A 36 -18.46 -11.81 -3.50
N LEU A 37 -17.68 -10.83 -3.05
CA LEU A 37 -18.18 -9.67 -2.31
C LEU A 37 -18.45 -8.45 -3.21
N ASN A 38 -18.03 -8.52 -4.49
CA ASN A 38 -18.00 -7.42 -5.44
C ASN A 38 -17.33 -6.14 -4.86
N LYS A 39 -16.27 -6.32 -4.07
CA LYS A 39 -15.54 -5.26 -3.37
C LYS A 39 -14.05 -5.33 -3.67
N LEU A 40 -13.41 -4.17 -3.67
CA LEU A 40 -11.96 -4.02 -3.80
C LEU A 40 -11.29 -4.26 -2.45
N ASN A 41 -10.35 -5.19 -2.43
CA ASN A 41 -9.44 -5.44 -1.31
C ASN A 41 -8.09 -4.78 -1.57
N ALA A 42 -7.44 -4.35 -0.49
CA ALA A 42 -6.08 -3.85 -0.58
C ALA A 42 -5.16 -4.93 -1.17
N SER A 43 -4.35 -4.53 -2.15
CA SER A 43 -3.37 -5.40 -2.78
C SER A 43 -2.14 -5.55 -1.90
N GLU A 44 -1.67 -6.78 -1.79
CA GLU A 44 -0.56 -7.15 -0.91
C GLU A 44 0.62 -7.69 -1.72
N ILE A 45 1.82 -7.45 -1.20
CA ILE A 45 3.10 -7.95 -1.69
C ILE A 45 3.72 -8.85 -0.64
N GLU A 46 4.30 -9.95 -1.10
CA GLU A 46 4.97 -10.94 -0.29
C GLU A 46 6.44 -11.04 -0.71
N PHE A 47 7.35 -11.01 0.26
CA PHE A 47 8.78 -11.15 0.00
C PHE A 47 9.53 -11.68 1.23
N LYS A 48 10.73 -12.22 0.99
CA LYS A 48 11.59 -12.75 2.06
C LYS A 48 12.18 -11.59 2.86
N LYS A 49 12.18 -11.71 4.19
CA LYS A 49 12.81 -10.74 5.09
C LYS A 49 14.31 -10.55 4.82
N LYS A 50 14.98 -11.60 4.29
CA LYS A 50 16.41 -11.61 3.96
C LYS A 50 16.77 -10.69 2.78
N ASP A 51 15.84 -10.48 1.85
CA ASP A 51 16.08 -9.67 0.64
C ASP A 51 15.93 -8.16 0.90
N LEU A 52 15.48 -7.80 2.11
CA LEU A 52 15.16 -6.43 2.46
C LEU A 52 16.39 -5.68 2.99
N LYS A 53 16.72 -4.56 2.34
CA LYS A 53 17.77 -3.64 2.79
C LYS A 53 17.39 -3.00 4.15
N PRO A 54 18.37 -2.60 4.99
CA PRO A 54 18.10 -1.95 6.27
C PRO A 54 17.28 -0.67 6.12
N LEU A 55 17.48 0.10 5.05
CA LEU A 55 16.68 1.29 4.75
C LEU A 55 15.21 0.93 4.46
N GLY A 56 14.96 -0.13 3.68
CA GLY A 56 13.61 -0.63 3.41
C GLY A 56 12.89 -1.08 4.69
N ARG A 57 13.63 -1.68 5.64
CA ARG A 57 13.10 -2.06 6.95
C ARG A 57 12.71 -0.84 7.78
N LEU A 58 13.54 0.20 7.81
CA LEU A 58 13.22 1.45 8.51
C LEU A 58 11.97 2.11 7.92
N MET A 59 11.87 2.15 6.58
CA MET A 59 10.68 2.67 5.90
C MET A 59 9.43 1.84 6.25
N LEU A 60 9.50 0.51 6.21
CA LEU A 60 8.38 -0.36 6.62
C LEU A 60 7.94 -0.07 8.06
N GLN A 61 8.88 0.05 8.99
CA GLN A 61 8.57 0.37 10.39
C GLN A 61 7.90 1.73 10.51
N PHE A 62 8.40 2.75 9.82
CA PHE A 62 7.79 4.08 9.79
C PHE A 62 6.36 4.04 9.25
N PHE A 63 6.15 3.46 8.07
CA PHE A 63 4.82 3.38 7.44
C PHE A 63 3.85 2.49 8.22
N SER A 64 4.35 1.45 8.90
CA SER A 64 3.55 0.62 9.80
C SER A 64 3.18 1.37 11.08
N ALA A 65 4.07 2.21 11.63
CA ALA A 65 3.81 2.99 12.84
C ALA A 65 2.69 4.01 12.62
N ILE A 66 2.68 4.68 11.46
CA ILE A 66 1.60 5.61 11.08
C ILE A 66 0.34 4.89 10.56
N LYS A 67 0.27 3.55 10.66
CA LYS A 67 -0.81 2.69 10.15
C LYS A 67 -1.16 2.90 8.67
N PHE A 68 -0.21 3.37 7.86
CA PHE A 68 -0.44 3.60 6.44
C PHE A 68 -0.49 2.30 5.64
N ILE A 69 0.27 1.30 6.09
CA ILE A 69 0.32 -0.04 5.53
C ILE A 69 -0.13 -1.06 6.57
N ARG A 70 -0.76 -2.13 6.09
CA ARG A 70 -0.84 -3.41 6.79
C ARG A 70 0.49 -4.14 6.64
N TYR A 71 1.06 -4.59 7.75
CA TYR A 71 2.30 -5.34 7.82
C TYR A 71 2.06 -6.62 8.63
N ARG A 72 2.45 -7.76 8.06
CA ARG A 72 2.37 -9.09 8.68
C ARG A 72 3.65 -9.85 8.41
N GLU A 73 4.14 -10.57 9.42
CA GLU A 73 5.22 -11.54 9.26
C GLU A 73 4.66 -12.94 9.52
N TYR A 74 5.03 -13.92 8.69
CA TYR A 74 4.78 -15.32 8.98
C TYR A 74 5.98 -16.17 8.60
N LYS A 75 6.10 -17.32 9.27
CA LYS A 75 7.10 -18.34 8.97
C LYS A 75 6.51 -19.27 7.92
N MET A 76 7.19 -19.42 6.79
CA MET A 76 6.77 -20.34 5.73
C MET A 76 7.42 -21.72 5.91
N ASN A 77 8.68 -21.75 6.35
CA ASN A 77 9.45 -22.95 6.75
C ASN A 77 10.30 -22.63 7.99
N ASP A 78 10.82 -23.65 8.69
CA ASP A 78 11.52 -23.55 9.99
C ASP A 78 12.63 -22.47 10.07
N ASN A 79 13.16 -21.98 8.94
CA ASN A 79 14.20 -20.94 8.88
C ASN A 79 13.92 -19.77 7.90
N GLU A 80 12.71 -19.61 7.36
CA GLU A 80 12.38 -18.51 6.45
C GLU A 80 11.18 -17.68 6.91
N ILE A 81 11.45 -16.41 7.22
CA ILE A 81 10.44 -15.40 7.58
C ILE A 81 10.04 -14.65 6.31
N MET A 82 8.76 -14.73 5.96
CA MET A 82 8.13 -13.96 4.89
C MET A 82 7.47 -12.72 5.49
N ILE A 83 7.59 -11.61 4.79
CA ILE A 83 6.90 -10.36 5.09
C ILE A 83 5.82 -10.17 4.04
N VAL A 84 4.59 -9.96 4.52
CA VAL A 84 3.48 -9.50 3.69
C VAL A 84 3.13 -8.07 4.09
N THR A 85 3.13 -7.19 3.10
CA THR A 85 2.70 -5.81 3.29
C THR A 85 1.76 -5.37 2.18
N THR A 86 0.96 -4.34 2.45
CA THR A 86 0.10 -3.74 1.42
C THR A 86 0.91 -2.83 0.51
N ASN A 87 0.46 -2.67 -0.73
CA ASN A 87 1.09 -1.77 -1.68
C ASN A 87 1.02 -0.31 -1.19
N PHE A 88 2.09 0.44 -1.45
CA PHE A 88 2.26 1.78 -0.92
C PHE A 88 1.60 2.81 -1.82
N THR A 89 0.28 2.90 -1.74
CA THR A 89 -0.52 3.83 -2.54
C THR A 89 -1.69 4.32 -1.69
N ILE A 90 -2.15 5.54 -1.92
CA ILE A 90 -3.28 6.10 -1.17
C ILE A 90 -4.55 5.23 -1.29
N ILE A 91 -4.75 4.59 -2.43
CA ILE A 91 -5.87 3.68 -2.68
C ILE A 91 -5.86 2.50 -1.69
N ASN A 92 -4.74 1.77 -1.63
CA ASN A 92 -4.59 0.64 -0.72
C ASN A 92 -4.59 1.08 0.75
N THR A 93 -4.12 2.30 1.06
CA THR A 93 -4.22 2.89 2.41
C THR A 93 -5.66 3.13 2.83
N ILE A 94 -6.48 3.75 1.96
CA ILE A 94 -7.90 3.97 2.22
C ILE A 94 -8.59 2.62 2.48
N LEU A 95 -8.29 1.60 1.68
CA LEU A 95 -8.82 0.25 1.89
C LEU A 95 -8.28 -0.43 3.16
N CYS A 96 -7.06 -0.10 3.61
CA CYS A 96 -6.54 -0.55 4.90
C CYS A 96 -7.32 0.05 6.07
N TRP A 97 -7.69 1.33 5.99
CA TRP A 97 -8.41 2.04 7.05
C TRP A 97 -9.90 1.76 7.07
N THR A 98 -10.54 1.78 5.90
CA THR A 98 -12.00 1.62 5.76
C THR A 98 -12.44 0.18 5.58
N GLY A 99 -11.51 -0.71 5.18
CA GLY A 99 -11.81 -2.08 4.79
C GLY A 99 -12.19 -2.20 3.32
N PRO A 100 -12.78 -3.35 2.92
CA PRO A 100 -13.16 -3.61 1.54
C PRO A 100 -14.30 -2.68 1.09
N LEU A 101 -14.10 -1.96 0.00
CA LEU A 101 -15.07 -1.01 -0.54
C LEU A 101 -15.45 -1.35 -1.98
N TYR A 102 -16.65 -0.94 -2.40
CA TYR A 102 -17.01 -0.93 -3.81
C TYR A 102 -16.13 0.06 -4.57
N GLU A 103 -15.80 -0.27 -5.82
CA GLU A 103 -15.00 0.60 -6.70
C GLU A 103 -15.59 2.01 -6.81
N ARG A 104 -16.91 2.11 -7.01
CA ARG A 104 -17.60 3.41 -7.09
C ARG A 104 -17.43 4.25 -5.82
N THR A 105 -17.49 3.63 -4.65
CA THR A 105 -17.34 4.32 -3.36
C THR A 105 -15.92 4.78 -3.16
N LEU A 106 -14.95 3.91 -3.44
CA LEU A 106 -13.53 4.24 -3.38
C LEU A 106 -13.18 5.41 -4.31
N THR A 107 -13.66 5.38 -5.56
CA THR A 107 -13.44 6.46 -6.53
C THR A 107 -14.06 7.78 -6.06
N LYS A 108 -15.26 7.76 -5.47
CA LYS A 108 -15.86 8.98 -4.88
C LYS A 108 -15.01 9.55 -3.74
N ILE A 109 -14.46 8.70 -2.87
CA ILE A 109 -13.56 9.14 -1.79
C ILE A 109 -12.29 9.78 -2.37
N LEU A 110 -11.69 9.17 -3.39
CA LEU A 110 -10.49 9.72 -4.04
C LEU A 110 -10.77 11.08 -4.70
N ILE A 111 -11.88 11.22 -5.41
CA ILE A 111 -12.30 12.49 -6.01
C ILE A 111 -12.56 13.53 -4.91
N PHE A 112 -13.19 13.14 -3.80
CA PHE A 112 -13.42 14.05 -2.68
C PHE A 112 -12.11 14.54 -2.07
N ILE A 113 -11.14 13.65 -1.83
CA ILE A 113 -9.79 14.01 -1.37
C ILE A 113 -9.13 14.97 -2.38
N GLN A 114 -9.30 14.74 -3.68
CA GLN A 114 -8.73 15.57 -4.74
C GLN A 114 -9.34 16.99 -4.82
N ILE A 115 -10.58 17.17 -4.34
CA ILE A 115 -11.26 18.48 -4.33
C ILE A 115 -10.90 19.25 -3.05
N VAL A 116 -10.74 18.54 -1.93
CA VAL A 116 -10.44 19.13 -0.62
C VAL A 116 -8.97 19.55 -0.50
N PHE A 117 -8.05 18.80 -1.13
CA PHE A 117 -6.60 19.01 -1.08
C PHE A 117 -6.04 19.33 -2.46
#